data_AF-Q63PI3-F1
#
_entry.id   AF-Q63PI3-F1
#
_cell.length_a   1.000
_cell.length_b   1.000
_cell.length_c   1.000
_cell.angle_alpha   90.00
_cell.angle_beta   90.00
_cell.angle_gamma   90.00
#
_symmetry.space_group_name_H-M   'P 1'
#
loop_
_entity.id
_entity.type
_entity.pdbx_description
1 polymer ?
#
loop_
_entity_poly.entity_id
_entity_poly.type
_entity_poly.pdbx_seq_one_letter_code
_entity_poly.pdbx_strand_id
1 'polypeptide(L)'
;MVNRIVPVNPLLAGAALLGERVHPSLADARAALAADGIEIDMIDVFRKPEEVPAVVDAAIAIGARSLWLQPGVVHDEAAAKARTAGLDVVVDRCVKIEHRGRFG
;
A
#
# COMPACT_ATOMS: atom_id res chain seq x y z
N MET A 1 17.81 7.26 7.50
CA MET A 1 16.54 6.50 7.42
C MET A 1 16.44 5.92 6.03
N VAL A 2 16.38 4.60 5.90
CA VAL A 2 16.16 3.94 4.61
C VAL A 2 14.71 3.50 4.61
N ASN A 3 13.88 4.06 3.73
CA ASN A 3 12.51 3.60 3.55
C ASN A 3 12.57 2.27 2.78
N ARG A 4 12.10 1.17 3.39
CA ARG A 4 12.03 -0.15 2.75
C ARG A 4 10.74 -0.24 1.92
N ILE A 5 10.84 -0.68 0.67
CA ILE A 5 9.68 -0.86 -0.23
C ILE A 5 9.47 -2.35 -0.40
N VAL A 6 8.30 -2.86 -0.03
CA VAL A 6 7.96 -4.28 -0.14
C VAL A 6 6.97 -4.48 -1.29
N PRO A 7 7.37 -5.16 -2.38
CA PRO A 7 6.52 -5.32 -3.54
C PRO A 7 5.43 -6.38 -3.31
N VAL A 8 4.19 -6.03 -3.66
CA VAL A 8 3.03 -6.93 -3.58
C VAL A 8 2.37 -7.04 -4.95
N ASN A 9 2.47 -8.21 -5.57
CA ASN A 9 1.87 -8.50 -6.86
C ASN A 9 1.69 -10.02 -7.04
N PRO A 10 0.44 -10.54 -7.09
CA PRO A 10 0.18 -11.97 -7.30
C PRO A 10 0.84 -12.56 -8.55
N LEU A 11 0.94 -11.78 -9.64
CA LEU A 11 1.47 -12.27 -10.92
C LEU A 11 2.99 -12.43 -10.92
N LEU A 12 3.68 -11.77 -10.00
CA LEU A 12 5.14 -11.79 -9.88
C LEU A 12 5.59 -12.45 -8.56
N ALA A 13 4.68 -13.10 -7.85
CA ALA A 13 4.95 -13.66 -6.53
C ALA A 13 6.15 -14.62 -6.57
N GLY A 14 7.08 -14.44 -5.63
CA GLY A 14 8.32 -15.21 -5.54
C GLY A 14 9.47 -14.68 -6.40
N ALA A 15 9.23 -13.75 -7.33
CA ALA A 15 10.29 -13.05 -8.04
C ALA A 15 11.03 -12.06 -7.12
N ALA A 16 12.19 -11.59 -7.59
CA ALA A 16 12.92 -10.49 -6.96
C ALA A 16 12.68 -9.19 -7.73
N LEU A 17 12.34 -8.12 -7.01
CA LEU A 17 12.14 -6.78 -7.55
C LEU A 17 12.78 -5.76 -6.60
N LEU A 18 13.67 -4.90 -7.12
CA LEU A 18 14.41 -3.92 -6.32
C LEU A 18 15.18 -4.51 -5.12
N GLY A 19 15.62 -5.77 -5.24
CA GLY A 19 16.31 -6.49 -4.15
C GLY A 19 15.38 -7.10 -3.10
N GLU A 20 14.06 -6.98 -3.27
CA GLU A 20 13.05 -7.51 -2.35
C GLU A 20 12.26 -8.64 -3.00
N ARG A 21 11.78 -9.58 -2.18
CA ARG A 21 10.90 -10.66 -2.63
C ARG A 21 9.51 -10.09 -2.88
N VAL A 22 8.90 -10.45 -4.01
CA VAL A 22 7.51 -10.10 -4.30
C VAL A 22 6.56 -11.03 -3.56
N HIS A 23 5.65 -10.45 -2.79
CA HIS A 23 4.61 -11.17 -2.07
C HIS A 23 3.31 -11.22 -2.89
N PRO A 24 2.53 -12.32 -2.81
CA PRO A 24 1.28 -12.41 -3.54
C PRO A 24 0.15 -11.56 -2.93
N SER A 25 0.22 -11.25 -1.63
CA SER A 25 -0.81 -10.45 -0.94
C SER A 25 -0.22 -9.56 0.16
N LEU A 26 -1.03 -8.60 0.64
CA LEU A 26 -0.68 -7.77 1.80
C LEU A 26 -0.52 -8.62 3.08
N ALA A 27 -1.32 -9.68 3.23
CA ALA A 27 -1.23 -10.59 4.38
C ALA A 27 0.11 -11.35 4.39
N ASP A 28 0.54 -11.86 3.24
CA ASP A 28 1.84 -12.56 3.12
C ASP A 28 3.02 -11.61 3.35
N ALA A 29 2.92 -10.38 2.84
CA ALA A 29 3.92 -9.34 3.12
C ALA A 29 3.98 -9.01 4.61
N ARG A 30 2.82 -8.81 5.26
CA ARG A 30 2.72 -8.54 6.69
C ARG A 30 3.31 -9.68 7.53
N ALA A 31 2.98 -10.92 7.22
CA ALA A 31 3.49 -12.09 7.92
C ALA A 31 5.02 -12.22 7.80
N ALA A 32 5.57 -11.94 6.60
CA ALA A 32 7.02 -11.98 6.38
C ALA A 32 7.74 -10.88 7.18
N LEU A 33 7.18 -9.66 7.21
CA LEU A 33 7.77 -8.53 7.96
C LEU A 33 7.63 -8.69 9.47
N ALA A 34 6.56 -9.33 9.95
CA ALA A 34 6.35 -9.60 11.37
C ALA A 34 7.47 -10.44 11.99
N ALA A 35 8.07 -11.36 11.22
CA ALA A 35 9.22 -12.16 11.67
C ALA A 35 10.44 -11.29 12.01
N ASP A 36 10.56 -10.13 11.36
CA ASP A 36 11.62 -9.14 11.59
C ASP A 36 11.20 -8.06 12.60
N GLY A 37 9.98 -8.13 13.16
CA GLY A 37 9.41 -7.10 14.03
C GLY A 37 9.04 -5.81 13.30
N ILE A 38 8.82 -5.88 11.98
CA ILE A 38 8.53 -4.72 11.13
C ILE A 38 7.01 -4.65 10.84
N GLU A 39 6.45 -3.46 11.02
CA GLU A 39 5.07 -3.13 10.71
C GLU A 39 4.96 -2.44 9.34
N ILE A 40 3.79 -2.54 8.69
CA ILE A 40 3.54 -1.86 7.42
C ILE A 40 2.91 -0.49 7.70
N ASP A 41 3.66 0.58 7.42
CA ASP A 41 3.21 1.95 7.64
C ASP A 41 2.24 2.46 6.56
N MET A 42 2.54 2.19 5.28
CA MET A 42 1.82 2.76 4.15
C MET A 42 1.62 1.74 3.05
N ILE A 43 0.40 1.69 2.51
CA ILE A 43 0.05 0.95 1.31
C ILE A 43 -0.01 1.91 0.13
N ASP A 44 0.95 1.80 -0.80
CA ASP A 44 1.00 2.61 -2.02
C ASP A 44 0.42 1.83 -3.21
N VAL A 45 -0.67 2.34 -3.78
CA VAL A 45 -1.54 1.58 -4.69
C VAL A 45 -1.39 2.06 -6.13
N PHE A 46 -0.92 1.16 -6.99
CA PHE A 46 -0.82 1.31 -8.45
C PHE A 46 -1.79 0.39 -9.20
N ARG A 47 -2.90 -0.01 -8.55
CA ARG A 47 -3.94 -0.87 -9.14
C ARG A 47 -5.01 -0.05 -9.83
N LYS A 48 -5.81 -0.68 -10.70
CA LYS A 48 -6.92 0.01 -11.34
C LYS A 48 -8.02 0.36 -10.32
N PRO A 49 -8.81 1.43 -10.52
CA PRO A 49 -9.90 1.80 -9.63
C PRO A 49 -10.81 0.64 -9.21
N GLU A 50 -11.18 -0.25 -10.13
CA GLU A 50 -12.06 -1.39 -9.86
C GLU A 50 -11.47 -2.43 -8.89
N GLU A 51 -10.14 -2.44 -8.69
CA GLU A 51 -9.47 -3.35 -7.76
C GLU A 51 -9.26 -2.72 -6.37
N VAL A 52 -9.49 -1.41 -6.22
CA VAL A 52 -9.30 -0.67 -4.95
C VAL A 52 -10.13 -1.24 -3.81
N PRO A 53 -11.40 -1.66 -3.97
CA PRO A 53 -12.17 -2.24 -2.87
C PRO A 53 -11.48 -3.43 -2.19
N ALA A 54 -10.92 -4.36 -2.98
CA ALA A 54 -10.21 -5.51 -2.44
C ALA A 54 -8.90 -5.12 -1.74
N VAL A 55 -8.20 -4.11 -2.25
CA VAL A 55 -6.98 -3.57 -1.62
C VAL A 55 -7.30 -2.91 -0.28
N VAL A 56 -8.39 -2.14 -0.20
CA VAL A 56 -8.88 -1.51 1.04
C VAL A 56 -9.18 -2.57 2.10
N ASP A 57 -9.89 -3.64 1.73
CA ASP A 57 -10.25 -4.70 2.65
C ASP A 57 -9.01 -5.40 3.22
N ALA A 58 -8.04 -5.68 2.35
CA ALA A 58 -6.77 -6.25 2.76
C ALA A 58 -5.97 -5.28 3.67
N ALA A 59 -5.93 -3.98 3.36
CA ALA A 59 -5.23 -2.97 4.15
C ALA A 59 -5.83 -2.83 5.56
N ILE A 60 -7.15 -2.83 5.68
CA ILE A 60 -7.86 -2.83 6.96
C ILE A 60 -7.53 -4.10 7.74
N ALA A 61 -7.59 -5.27 7.09
CA ALA A 61 -7.36 -6.56 7.75
C ALA A 61 -5.95 -6.70 8.35
N ILE A 62 -4.93 -6.13 7.71
CA ILE A 62 -3.55 -6.16 8.23
C ILE A 62 -3.26 -5.03 9.24
N GLY A 63 -4.22 -4.13 9.50
CA GLY A 63 -4.04 -2.99 10.39
C GLY A 63 -3.04 -1.95 9.86
N ALA A 64 -2.99 -1.75 8.54
CA ALA A 64 -2.12 -0.74 7.96
C ALA A 64 -2.49 0.67 8.48
N ARG A 65 -1.49 1.54 8.65
CA ARG A 65 -1.73 2.89 9.16
C ARG A 65 -2.28 3.84 8.10
N SER A 66 -1.79 3.72 6.87
CA SER A 66 -2.18 4.63 5.79
C SER A 66 -2.35 3.91 4.45
N LEU A 67 -3.24 4.48 3.62
CA LEU A 67 -3.53 4.05 2.26
C LEU A 67 -3.33 5.23 1.31
N TRP A 68 -2.50 5.03 0.30
CA TRP A 68 -2.17 6.04 -0.68
C TRP A 68 -2.54 5.56 -2.08
N LEU A 69 -3.55 6.20 -2.68
CA LEU A 69 -3.97 5.91 -4.05
C LEU A 69 -3.28 6.89 -5.01
N GLN A 70 -2.46 6.34 -5.91
CA GLN A 70 -1.69 7.10 -6.90
C GLN A 70 -2.61 7.82 -7.91
N PRO A 71 -2.08 8.77 -8.71
CA PRO A 71 -2.88 9.49 -9.68
C PRO A 71 -3.65 8.55 -10.63
N GLY A 72 -4.93 8.84 -10.84
CA GLY A 72 -5.84 8.02 -11.64
C GLY A 72 -6.41 6.78 -10.91
N VAL A 73 -5.97 6.49 -9.69
CA VAL A 73 -6.53 5.43 -8.84
C VAL A 73 -7.57 6.05 -7.91
N VAL A 74 -8.78 6.27 -8.41
CA VAL A 74 -9.85 6.96 -7.67
C VAL A 74 -11.04 6.03 -7.47
N HIS A 75 -11.43 5.83 -6.21
CA HIS A 75 -12.64 5.08 -5.84
C HIS A 75 -13.20 5.61 -4.51
N ASP A 76 -14.19 6.48 -4.58
CA ASP A 76 -14.66 7.26 -3.43
C ASP A 76 -15.23 6.41 -2.29
N GLU A 77 -16.06 5.41 -2.62
CA GLU A 77 -16.67 4.52 -1.62
C GLU A 77 -15.62 3.71 -0.84
N ALA A 78 -14.67 3.10 -1.55
CA ALA A 78 -13.57 2.36 -0.95
C ALA A 78 -12.67 3.26 -0.10
N ALA A 79 -12.38 4.48 -0.56
CA ALA A 79 -11.63 5.45 0.23
C ALA A 79 -12.39 5.88 1.50
N ALA A 80 -13.71 6.05 1.43
CA ALA A 80 -14.55 6.33 2.60
C ALA A 80 -14.59 5.16 3.59
N LYS A 81 -14.63 3.91 3.09
CA LYS A 81 -14.53 2.69 3.91
C LYS A 81 -13.22 2.64 4.68
N ALA A 82 -12.09 2.89 4.01
CA ALA A 82 -10.77 2.93 4.65
C ALA A 82 -10.67 4.01 5.75
N ARG A 83 -11.19 5.21 5.50
CA ARG A 83 -11.24 6.28 6.52
C ARG A 83 -12.09 5.90 7.73
N THR A 84 -13.27 5.31 7.51
CA THR A 84 -14.15 4.83 8.58
C THR A 84 -13.47 3.75 9.44
N ALA A 85 -12.62 2.93 8.83
CA ALA A 85 -11.81 1.94 9.52
C ALA A 85 -10.57 2.52 10.24
N GLY A 86 -10.34 3.83 10.17
CA GLY A 86 -9.28 4.52 10.89
C GLY A 86 -7.97 4.70 10.13
N LEU A 87 -7.93 4.40 8.82
CA LEU A 87 -6.73 4.63 8.01
C LEU A 87 -6.63 6.10 7.60
N ASP A 88 -5.40 6.62 7.55
CA ASP A 88 -5.11 7.87 6.84
C ASP A 88 -5.15 7.61 5.33
N VAL A 89 -6.05 8.29 4.60
CA VAL A 89 -6.28 8.02 3.18
C VAL A 89 -5.98 9.22 2.30
N VAL A 90 -5.02 9.05 1.38
CA VAL A 90 -4.70 10.00 0.31
C VAL A 90 -5.17 9.43 -1.02
N VAL A 91 -5.81 10.26 -1.84
CA VAL A 91 -6.38 9.87 -3.14
C VAL A 91 -5.88 10.81 -4.23
N ASP A 92 -5.56 10.25 -5.39
CA ASP A 92 -5.18 10.98 -6.61
C ASP A 92 -3.96 11.89 -6.43
N ARG A 93 -2.95 11.43 -5.68
CA ARG A 93 -1.71 12.15 -5.45
C ARG A 93 -0.50 11.27 -5.69
N CYS A 94 0.59 11.83 -6.21
CA CYS A 94 1.83 11.09 -6.40
C CYS A 94 2.77 11.27 -5.20
N VAL A 95 3.18 10.17 -4.56
CA VAL A 95 4.12 10.20 -3.42
C VAL A 95 5.40 10.97 -3.77
N LYS A 96 5.98 10.75 -4.95
CA LYS A 96 7.22 11.43 -5.39
C LYS A 96 7.03 12.95 -5.51
N ILE A 97 5.92 13.39 -6.10
CA ILE A 97 5.65 14.82 -6.32
C ILE A 97 5.39 15.50 -4.98
N GLU A 98 4.54 14.91 -4.15
CA GLU A 98 4.22 15.44 -2.81
C GLU A 98 5.46 15.49 -1.92
N HIS A 99 6.29 14.44 -1.90
CA HIS A 99 7.51 14.42 -1.12
C HIS A 99 8.48 15.53 -1.56
N ARG A 100 8.73 15.67 -2.87
CA ARG A 100 9.58 16.73 -3.41
C ARG A 100 9.04 18.13 -3.08
N GLY A 101 7.72 18.34 -3.20
CA GLY A 101 7.12 19.64 -2.94
C GLY A 101 7.11 20.06 -1.47
N ARG A 102 7.15 19.09 -0.53
CA ARG A 102 7.07 19.36 0.92
C ARG A 102 8.41 19.31 1.65
N PHE A 103 9.35 18.52 1.14
CA PHE A 103 10.62 18.22 1.82
C PHE A 103 11.85 18.30 0.92
N GLY A 104 11.67 18.60 -0.37
CA GLY A 104 12.76 18.76 -1.34
C GLY A 104 13.29 20.18 -1.44
#